data_AF-A0ABD5T0K3-F1
#
_entry.id   AF-A0ABD5T0K3-F1
#
_cell.length_a   1.000
_cell.length_b   1.000
_cell.length_c   1.000
_cell.angle_alpha   90.00
_cell.angle_beta   90.00
_cell.angle_gamma   90.00
#
_symmetry.space_group_name_H-M   'P 1'
#
loop_
_entity.id
_entity.type
_entity.pdbx_description
1 polymer ?
#
loop_
_entity_poly.entity_id
_entity_poly.type
_entity_poly.pdbx_seq_one_letter_code
_entity_poly.pdbx_strand_id
1 'polypeptide(L)'
;NDEFVVRGTEAGATFDRGTDDLTIHEATAFDGDQHHVSDAEIAVRETDSHAAEQGVFLEAVATGDAPDINTIDEALSVQRVIDAVYRSSERGEAVRLD
;
A
#
# COMPACT_ATOMS: atom_id res chain seq x y z
N ASN A 1 -0.02 -6.88 -13.16
CA ASN A 1 0.15 -7.55 -11.87
C ASN A 1 -0.41 -6.59 -10.83
N ASP A 2 -1.47 -6.96 -10.12
CA ASP A 2 -2.12 -6.12 -9.10
C ASP A 2 -1.60 -6.56 -7.71
N GLU A 3 -0.27 -6.62 -7.62
CA GLU A 3 0.48 -7.17 -6.49
C GLU A 3 1.31 -6.05 -5.86
N PHE A 4 1.26 -5.97 -4.53
CA PHE A 4 1.98 -5.00 -3.73
C PHE A 4 2.95 -5.72 -2.82
N VAL A 5 4.25 -5.43 -2.97
CA VAL A 5 5.30 -6.02 -2.13
C VAL A 5 5.92 -4.94 -1.26
N VAL A 6 5.90 -5.15 0.05
CA VAL A 6 6.54 -4.29 1.04
C VAL A 6 7.70 -5.05 1.68
N ARG A 7 8.86 -4.39 1.77
CA ARG A 7 10.06 -4.93 2.42
C ARG A 7 10.37 -4.10 3.65
N GLY A 8 10.18 -4.70 4.83
CA GLY A 8 10.67 -4.17 6.09
C GLY A 8 12.09 -4.65 6.39
N THR A 9 12.62 -4.18 7.51
CA THR A 9 13.95 -4.58 8.00
C THR A 9 13.95 -5.96 8.66
N GLU A 10 12.80 -6.41 9.15
CA GLU A 10 12.65 -7.68 9.90
C GLU A 10 11.74 -8.68 9.18
N ALA A 11 10.79 -8.17 8.39
CA ALA A 11 9.81 -8.98 7.66
C ALA A 11 9.41 -8.26 6.36
N GLY A 12 8.79 -8.99 5.44
CA GLY A 12 8.15 -8.46 4.24
C GLY A 12 6.69 -8.88 4.16
N ALA A 13 5.95 -8.27 3.24
CA ALA A 13 4.58 -8.67 2.95
C ALA A 13 4.32 -8.59 1.44
N THR A 14 3.50 -9.50 0.94
CA THR A 14 2.96 -9.49 -0.42
C THR A 14 1.44 -9.50 -0.33
N PHE A 15 0.80 -8.54 -0.96
CA PHE A 15 -0.66 -8.46 -1.09
C PHE A 15 -1.06 -8.57 -2.57
N ASP A 16 -1.84 -9.58 -2.92
CA ASP A 16 -2.44 -9.73 -4.24
C ASP A 16 -3.88 -9.21 -4.20
N ARG A 17 -4.14 -8.08 -4.87
CA ARG A 17 -5.47 -7.45 -4.91
C ARG A 17 -6.44 -8.20 -5.83
N GLY A 18 -5.95 -9.05 -6.72
CA GLY A 18 -6.78 -9.87 -7.60
C GLY A 18 -7.43 -11.05 -6.88
N THR A 19 -6.75 -11.60 -5.87
CA THR A 19 -7.26 -12.70 -5.05
C THR A 19 -7.62 -12.32 -3.61
N ASP A 20 -7.29 -11.10 -3.19
CA ASP A 20 -7.37 -10.63 -1.80
C ASP A 20 -6.53 -11.50 -0.83
N ASP A 21 -5.40 -12.02 -1.29
CA ASP A 21 -4.49 -12.81 -0.45
C ASP A 21 -3.35 -11.93 0.11
N LEU A 22 -3.12 -12.00 1.42
CA LEU A 22 -2.00 -11.35 2.09
C LEU A 22 -1.04 -12.41 2.63
N THR A 23 0.22 -12.38 2.18
CA THR A 23 1.28 -13.24 2.72
C THR A 23 2.30 -12.39 3.49
N ILE A 24 2.61 -12.80 4.72
CA ILE A 24 3.69 -12.23 5.53
C ILE A 24 4.91 -13.13 5.45
N HIS A 25 6.06 -12.54 5.13
CA HIS A 25 7.34 -13.22 4.98
C HIS A 25 8.25 -12.85 6.16
N GLU A 26 8.57 -13.81 7.02
CA GLU A 26 9.48 -13.62 8.15
C GLU A 26 10.78 -14.39 7.89
N ALA A 27 11.91 -13.71 8.08
CA ALA A 27 13.23 -14.34 8.03
C ALA A 27 13.94 -14.09 9.37
N THR A 28 13.90 -15.08 10.26
CA THR A 28 14.60 -14.99 11.54
C THR A 28 15.99 -15.60 11.41
N ALA A 29 17.02 -14.78 11.63
CA ALA A 29 18.35 -15.27 11.95
C ALA A 29 18.45 -15.40 13.47
N PHE A 30 18.43 -16.63 13.97
CA PHE A 30 18.88 -16.87 15.35
C PHE A 30 20.41 -16.69 15.40
N ASP A 31 20.98 -16.35 16.54
CA ASP A 31 22.45 -16.35 16.74
C ASP A 31 23.01 -17.77 16.50
N GLY A 32 23.29 -18.11 15.23
CA GLY A 32 23.73 -19.43 14.75
C GLY A 32 23.40 -19.68 13.26
N ASP A 33 23.99 -20.73 12.68
CA ASP A 33 23.87 -21.15 11.25
C ASP A 33 22.47 -21.61 10.79
N GLN A 34 21.40 -21.26 11.53
CA GLN A 34 20.03 -21.68 11.23
C GLN A 34 19.22 -20.49 10.72
N HIS A 35 19.13 -20.38 9.40
CA HIS A 35 18.21 -19.47 8.74
C HIS A 35 16.80 -20.09 8.75
N HIS A 36 15.87 -19.46 9.48
CA HIS A 36 14.46 -19.82 9.42
C HIS A 36 13.73 -18.81 8.54
N VAL A 37 13.07 -19.30 7.49
CA VAL A 37 12.14 -18.52 6.68
C VAL A 37 10.77 -19.13 6.87
N SER A 38 9.80 -18.31 7.21
CA SER A 38 8.40 -18.72 7.34
C SER A 38 7.50 -17.74 6.60
N ASP A 39 6.54 -18.32 5.88
CA ASP A 39 5.45 -17.60 5.24
C ASP A 39 4.16 -17.86 6.00
N ALA A 40 3.40 -16.81 6.27
CA ALA A 40 2.06 -16.88 6.84
C ALA A 40 1.06 -16.27 5.87
N GLU A 41 0.13 -17.09 5.38
CA GLU A 41 -0.97 -16.66 4.53
C GLU A 41 -2.15 -16.21 5.40
N ILE A 42 -2.65 -15.01 5.15
CA ILE A 42 -3.75 -14.37 5.87
C ILE A 42 -4.93 -14.26 4.93
N ALA A 43 -5.96 -15.06 5.20
CA ALA A 43 -7.26 -14.91 4.56
C ALA A 43 -7.98 -13.70 5.16
N VAL A 44 -8.11 -12.62 4.37
CA VAL A 44 -8.90 -11.45 4.76
C VAL A 44 -10.38 -11.65 4.38
N ARG A 45 -11.25 -10.90 5.05
CA ARG A 45 -12.68 -10.91 4.71
C ARG A 45 -12.89 -10.16 3.40
N GLU A 46 -13.55 -10.79 2.45
CA GLU A 46 -14.03 -10.11 1.24
C GLU A 46 -14.87 -8.89 1.64
N THR A 47 -14.51 -7.73 1.11
CA THR A 47 -15.17 -6.45 1.41
C THR A 47 -15.36 -5.70 0.11
N ASP A 48 -16.56 -5.16 -0.10
CA ASP A 48 -16.82 -4.23 -1.20
C ASP A 48 -16.10 -2.91 -0.91
N SER A 49 -14.92 -2.74 -1.52
CA SER A 49 -14.07 -1.56 -1.38
C SER A 49 -14.80 -0.27 -1.77
N HIS A 50 -15.68 -0.30 -2.78
CA HIS A 50 -16.42 0.89 -3.21
C HIS A 50 -17.51 1.24 -2.21
N ALA A 51 -18.20 0.25 -1.64
CA ALA A 51 -19.18 0.49 -0.59
C ALA A 51 -18.52 1.04 0.68
N ALA A 52 -17.34 0.53 1.05
CA ALA A 52 -16.57 1.04 2.17
C ALA A 52 -16.14 2.50 1.96
N GLU A 53 -15.60 2.83 0.79
CA GLU A 53 -15.23 4.21 0.42
C GLU A 53 -16.42 5.17 0.48
N GLN A 54 -17.56 4.78 -0.11
CA GLN A 54 -18.79 5.57 -0.05
C GLN A 54 -19.28 5.77 1.39
N GLY A 55 -19.14 4.75 2.24
CA GLY A 55 -19.46 4.83 3.66
C GLY A 55 -18.68 5.93 4.36
N VAL A 56 -17.35 5.96 4.18
CA VAL A 56 -16.46 7.00 4.74
C VAL A 56 -16.86 8.39 4.25
N PHE A 57 -17.15 8.53 2.95
CA PHE A 57 -17.58 9.81 2.38
C PHE A 57 -18.91 10.29 2.99
N LEU A 58 -19.91 9.42 3.08
CA LEU A 58 -21.22 9.77 3.61
C LEU A 58 -21.16 10.10 5.10
N GLU A 59 -20.32 9.41 5.86
CA GLU A 59 -20.07 9.71 7.27
C GLU A 59 -19.45 11.11 7.44
N ALA A 60 -18.39 11.42 6.69
CA ALA A 60 -17.76 12.75 6.71
C ALA A 60 -18.75 13.88 6.37
N VAL A 61 -19.64 13.65 5.39
CA VAL A 61 -20.70 14.61 5.05
C VAL A 61 -21.71 14.79 6.19
N ALA A 62 -22.08 13.69 6.86
CA ALA A 62 -23.06 13.72 7.94
C ALA A 62 -22.54 14.40 9.21
N THR A 63 -21.26 14.21 9.55
CA THR A 63 -20.63 14.82 10.73
C THR A 63 -20.13 16.23 10.45
N GLY A 64 -19.76 16.53 9.21
CA GLY A 64 -19.09 17.78 8.81
C GLY A 64 -17.59 17.76 9.09
N ASP A 65 -17.04 16.63 9.51
CA ASP A 65 -15.61 16.43 9.77
C ASP A 65 -14.94 15.82 8.53
N ALA A 66 -13.72 16.28 8.22
CA ALA A 66 -12.94 15.71 7.11
C ALA A 66 -12.48 14.27 7.45
N PRO A 67 -12.37 13.37 6.46
CA PRO A 67 -11.84 12.04 6.69
C PRO A 67 -10.34 12.10 7.03
N ASP A 68 -9.88 11.16 7.86
CA ASP A 68 -8.47 11.05 8.25
C ASP A 68 -7.56 10.51 7.13
N ILE A 69 -8.15 9.90 6.11
CA ILE A 69 -7.46 9.30 4.96
C ILE A 69 -8.09 9.81 3.65
N ASN A 70 -7.33 9.75 2.57
CA ASN A 70 -7.72 10.26 1.25
C ASN A 70 -8.03 11.77 1.28
N THR A 71 -7.20 12.52 2.00
CA THR A 71 -7.30 13.98 2.12
C THR A 71 -6.89 14.69 0.82
N ILE A 72 -7.21 15.98 0.73
CA ILE A 72 -6.77 16.82 -0.41
C ILE A 72 -5.23 16.86 -0.51
N ASP A 73 -4.53 16.93 0.62
CA ASP A 73 -3.06 16.99 0.63
C ASP A 73 -2.43 15.68 0.15
N GLU A 74 -3.01 14.53 0.54
CA GLU A 74 -2.60 13.22 0.03
C GLU A 74 -2.89 13.11 -1.47
N ALA A 75 -4.06 13.55 -1.93
CA ALA A 75 -4.41 13.55 -3.35
C ALA A 75 -3.43 14.39 -4.18
N LEU A 76 -3.10 15.60 -3.73
CA LEU A 76 -2.10 16.45 -4.40
C LEU A 76 -0.71 15.80 -4.39
N SER A 77 -0.34 15.13 -3.31
CA SER A 77 0.94 14.41 -3.21
C SER A 77 1.02 13.30 -4.26
N VAL A 78 -0.04 12.50 -4.41
CA VAL A 78 -0.14 11.46 -5.45
C VAL A 78 -0.06 12.07 -6.84
N GLN A 79 -0.76 13.17 -7.12
CA GLN A 79 -0.71 13.83 -8.43
C GLN A 79 0.71 14.32 -8.78
N ARG A 80 1.47 14.83 -7.80
CA ARG A 80 2.87 15.25 -8.02
C ARG A 80 3.78 14.06 -8.35
N VAL A 81 3.58 12.92 -7.69
CA VAL A 81 4.31 11.68 -7.99
C VAL A 81 4.02 11.23 -9.42
N ILE A 82 2.75 11.22 -9.82
CA ILE A 82 2.33 10.83 -11.18
C ILE A 82 2.96 11.75 -12.23
N ASP A 83 2.89 13.08 -12.05
CA ASP A 83 3.55 14.05 -12.93
C ASP A 83 5.06 13.78 -13.07
N ALA A 84 5.75 13.53 -11.96
CA ALA A 84 7.18 13.26 -11.98
C ALA A 84 7.53 11.95 -12.69
N VAL A 85 6.70 10.91 -12.59
CA VAL A 85 6.87 9.65 -13.34
C VAL A 85 6.80 9.91 -14.84
N TYR A 86 5.83 10.70 -15.31
CA TYR A 86 5.73 11.06 -16.72
C TYR A 86 6.96 11.86 -17.18
N ARG A 87 7.37 12.89 -16.44
CA ARG A 87 8.55 13.71 -16.76
C ARG A 87 9.86 12.91 -16.75
N SER A 88 9.99 11.96 -15.82
CA SER A 88 11.16 11.07 -15.73
C SER A 88 11.25 10.16 -16.94
N SER A 89 10.12 9.60 -17.37
CA SER A 89 10.01 8.79 -18.59
C SER A 89 10.41 9.58 -19.84
N GLU A 90 9.93 10.83 -19.97
CA GLU A 90 10.27 11.69 -21.11
C GLU A 90 11.75 12.07 -21.17
N ARG A 91 12.39 12.29 -20.01
CA ARG A 91 13.80 12.71 -19.92
C ARG A 91 14.77 11.55 -19.89
N GLY A 92 14.31 10.34 -19.57
CA GLY A 92 15.15 9.17 -19.36
C GLY A 92 16.07 9.28 -18.13
N GLU A 93 15.71 10.10 -17.14
CA GLU A 93 16.50 10.30 -15.92
C GLU A 93 15.61 10.55 -14.70
N ALA A 94 16.20 10.43 -13.51
CA ALA A 94 15.48 10.65 -12.25
C ALA A 94 15.05 12.11 -12.10
N VAL A 95 13.80 12.32 -11.68
CA VAL A 95 13.22 13.64 -11.39
C VAL A 95 12.98 13.75 -9.89
N ARG A 96 13.44 14.84 -9.28
CA ARG A 96 13.17 15.15 -7.87
C ARG A 96 11.72 15.63 -7.71
N LEU A 97 11.07 15.16 -6.65
CA LEU A 97 9.84 15.74 -6.12
C LEU A 97 10.21 16.88 -5.16
N ASP A 98 9.62 18.05 -5.37
CA ASP A 98 9.77 19.23 -4.51
C ASP A 98 8.53 19.44 -3.62
#